data_AF-A0A1G6GG35-F1
#
_entry.id   AF-A0A1G6GG35-F1
#
_cell.length_a   1.000
_cell.length_b   1.000
_cell.length_c   1.000
_cell.angle_alpha   90.00
_cell.angle_beta   90.00
_cell.angle_gamma   90.00
#
_symmetry.space_group_name_H-M   'P 1'
#
loop_
_entity.id
_entity.type
_entity.pdbx_description
1 polymer ?
#
loop_
_entity_poly.entity_id
_entity_poly.type
_entity_poly.pdbx_seq_one_letter_code
_entity_poly.pdbx_strand_id
1 'polypeptide(L)'
;MEHDWANLDLDRAARTGDPEVVYGAGKTPEQVLALLRGLGVAHPDRAVLATRLGPQTQQLLATELPDADVDPVARTATYGPLPRPHGKVAVIAAGTSDLPVAGEASATIRAFGAGVEQIVDVGVAGLHRILGARERFADADALIVIAGMEGALPSVVGGLTGVPLVAVPTSVGYGASFGGLAALLGMLNSCAPGVVVTNIDNGFGAGVHAARIARTIGKATGR
;
A
#
# COMPACT_ATOMS: atom_id res chain seq x y z
N MET A 1 23.71 -13.71 1.94
CA MET A 1 23.77 -14.61 0.77
C MET A 1 23.69 -13.72 -0.44
N GLU A 2 24.80 -13.59 -1.16
CA GLU A 2 24.84 -12.91 -2.45
C GLU A 2 24.49 -13.96 -3.51
N HIS A 3 23.47 -13.70 -4.31
CA HIS A 3 23.15 -14.54 -5.45
C HIS A 3 23.70 -13.83 -6.70
N ASP A 4 24.20 -14.57 -7.70
CA ASP A 4 24.70 -13.97 -8.96
C ASP A 4 23.66 -13.08 -9.69
N TRP A 5 22.39 -13.17 -9.29
CA TRP A 5 21.26 -12.45 -9.86
C TRP A 5 20.61 -11.42 -8.92
N ALA A 6 21.05 -11.31 -7.66
CA ALA A 6 20.53 -10.31 -6.72
C ALA A 6 21.48 -10.01 -5.55
N ASN A 7 21.57 -8.72 -5.22
CA ASN A 7 22.28 -8.21 -4.04
C ASN A 7 21.28 -7.48 -3.13
N LEU A 8 21.07 -7.99 -1.92
CA LEU A 8 20.14 -7.44 -0.93
C LEU A 8 20.74 -6.20 -0.24
N ASP A 9 19.99 -5.10 -0.22
CA ASP A 9 20.31 -3.86 0.51
C ASP A 9 19.85 -3.96 1.97
N LEU A 10 20.60 -4.74 2.75
CA LEU A 10 20.33 -4.98 4.18
C LEU A 10 20.42 -3.69 5.03
N ASP A 11 21.20 -2.71 4.57
CA ASP A 11 21.45 -1.44 5.27
C ASP A 11 20.44 -0.33 4.91
N ARG A 12 19.50 -0.59 4.00
CA ARG A 12 18.51 0.40 3.53
C ARG A 12 17.75 1.07 4.67
N ALA A 13 17.39 0.29 5.69
CA ALA A 13 16.66 0.77 6.86
C ALA A 13 17.48 1.78 7.67
N ALA A 14 18.77 1.53 7.87
CA ALA A 14 19.66 2.45 8.58
C ALA A 14 19.85 3.76 7.81
N ARG A 15 19.90 3.69 6.47
CA ARG A 15 20.12 4.86 5.60
C ARG A 15 18.86 5.69 5.39
N THR A 16 17.68 5.06 5.26
CA THR A 16 16.46 5.72 4.77
C THR A 16 15.30 5.71 5.76
N GLY A 17 15.43 4.98 6.87
CA GLY A 17 14.35 4.72 7.83
C GLY A 17 13.39 3.61 7.42
N ASP A 18 13.55 3.04 6.23
CA ASP A 18 12.63 2.06 5.66
C ASP A 18 13.38 0.83 5.09
N PRO A 19 12.92 -0.40 5.36
CA PRO A 19 13.60 -1.62 4.92
C PRO A 19 13.45 -1.86 3.41
N GLU A 20 14.30 -2.74 2.88
CA GLU A 20 14.11 -3.28 1.53
C GLU A 20 12.84 -4.16 1.46
N VAL A 21 12.17 -4.14 0.31
CA VAL A 21 10.95 -4.90 0.02
C VAL A 21 11.13 -5.65 -1.30
N VAL A 22 10.62 -6.88 -1.36
CA VAL A 22 10.71 -7.73 -2.56
C VAL A 22 9.59 -7.40 -3.52
N TYR A 23 9.90 -6.72 -4.62
CA TYR A 23 8.96 -6.58 -5.74
C TYR A 23 8.84 -7.91 -6.49
N GLY A 24 7.71 -8.61 -6.37
CA GLY A 24 7.54 -9.97 -6.90
C GLY A 24 7.22 -10.05 -8.39
N ALA A 25 6.57 -9.03 -8.96
CA ALA A 25 6.21 -9.06 -10.37
C ALA A 25 7.45 -9.13 -11.28
N GLY A 26 7.43 -10.07 -12.23
CA GLY A 26 8.55 -10.34 -13.13
C GLY A 26 9.67 -11.23 -12.56
N LYS A 27 9.58 -11.67 -11.29
CA LYS A 27 10.51 -12.63 -10.69
C LYS A 27 9.94 -14.05 -10.68
N THR A 28 10.82 -15.06 -10.66
CA THR A 28 10.37 -16.45 -10.45
C THR A 28 9.96 -16.68 -8.99
N PRO A 29 9.10 -17.67 -8.70
CA PRO A 29 8.76 -18.05 -7.33
C PRO A 29 9.97 -18.28 -6.43
N GLU A 30 11.00 -18.96 -6.94
CA GLU A 30 12.22 -19.32 -6.22
C GLU A 30 13.05 -18.08 -5.89
N GLN A 31 13.13 -17.12 -6.83
CA GLN A 31 13.80 -15.85 -6.58
C GLN A 31 13.13 -15.08 -5.46
N VAL A 32 11.79 -14.99 -5.45
CA VAL A 32 11.05 -14.29 -4.39
C VAL A 32 11.25 -14.99 -3.05
N LEU A 33 11.16 -16.32 -3.00
CA LEU A 33 11.40 -17.11 -1.79
C LEU A 33 12.81 -16.87 -1.24
N ALA A 34 13.83 -16.93 -2.08
CA ALA A 34 15.22 -16.73 -1.67
C ALA A 34 15.45 -15.32 -1.12
N LEU A 35 14.91 -14.28 -1.78
CA LEU A 35 15.02 -12.89 -1.33
C LEU A 35 14.30 -12.67 0.00
N LEU A 36 13.07 -13.15 0.13
CA LEU A 36 12.26 -12.97 1.34
C LEU A 36 12.89 -13.69 2.54
N ARG A 37 13.35 -14.93 2.34
CA ARG A 37 14.06 -15.72 3.35
C ARG A 37 15.40 -15.06 3.72
N GLY A 38 16.15 -14.57 2.74
CA GLY A 38 17.41 -13.85 2.96
C GLY A 38 17.23 -12.59 3.81
N LEU A 39 16.23 -11.77 3.50
CA LEU A 39 15.89 -10.58 4.29
C LEU A 39 15.42 -10.95 5.70
N GLY A 40 14.60 -12.00 5.85
CA GLY A 40 14.12 -12.47 7.15
C GLY A 40 15.24 -12.98 8.05
N VAL A 41 16.20 -13.73 7.50
CA VAL A 41 17.39 -14.21 8.24
C VAL A 41 18.28 -13.05 8.67
N ALA A 42 18.47 -12.05 7.80
CA ALA A 42 19.29 -10.89 8.12
C ALA A 42 18.65 -9.97 9.19
N HIS A 43 17.32 -10.00 9.32
CA HIS A 43 16.59 -9.12 10.22
C HIS A 43 15.43 -9.86 10.93
N PRO A 44 15.75 -10.75 11.89
CA PRO A 44 14.74 -11.59 12.54
C PRO A 44 13.72 -10.80 13.37
N ASP A 45 14.07 -9.59 13.81
CA ASP A 45 13.25 -8.74 14.68
C ASP A 45 12.37 -7.74 13.90
N ARG A 46 12.25 -7.88 12.57
CA ARG A 46 11.40 -7.00 11.75
C ARG A 46 10.66 -7.77 10.67
N ALA A 47 9.49 -7.24 10.30
CA ALA A 47 8.76 -7.71 9.14
C ALA A 47 9.52 -7.41 7.84
N VAL A 48 9.50 -8.38 6.94
CA VAL A 48 9.93 -8.26 5.55
C VAL A 48 8.71 -8.48 4.66
N LEU A 49 8.61 -7.70 3.59
CA LEU A 49 7.44 -7.67 2.72
C LEU A 49 7.83 -8.07 1.30
N ALA A 50 6.97 -8.87 0.66
CA ALA A 50 6.96 -9.07 -0.78
C ALA A 50 5.62 -8.60 -1.37
N THR A 51 5.66 -7.95 -2.53
CA THR A 51 4.47 -7.38 -3.19
C THR A 51 4.26 -7.91 -4.61
N ARG A 52 3.04 -7.73 -5.14
CA ARG A 52 2.63 -8.10 -6.50
C ARG A 52 2.88 -9.56 -6.87
N LEU A 53 2.71 -10.45 -5.90
CA LEU A 53 2.94 -11.89 -6.06
C LEU A 53 1.95 -12.50 -7.06
N GLY A 54 2.45 -13.43 -7.88
CA GLY A 54 1.61 -14.30 -8.69
C GLY A 54 1.14 -15.53 -7.89
N PRO A 55 0.10 -16.27 -8.36
CA PRO A 55 -0.44 -17.42 -7.64
C PRO A 55 0.59 -18.51 -7.32
N GLN A 56 1.48 -18.81 -8.26
CA GLN A 56 2.55 -19.80 -8.06
C GLN A 56 3.51 -19.39 -6.94
N THR A 57 3.87 -18.11 -6.89
CA THR A 57 4.72 -17.56 -5.82
C THR A 57 3.99 -17.62 -4.47
N GLN A 58 2.72 -17.24 -4.42
CA GLN A 58 1.92 -17.31 -3.19
C GLN A 58 1.87 -18.74 -2.63
N GLN A 59 1.59 -19.72 -3.50
CA GLN A 59 1.54 -21.13 -3.11
C GLN A 59 2.90 -21.64 -2.59
N LEU A 60 4.00 -21.27 -3.27
CA LEU A 60 5.34 -21.64 -2.84
C LEU A 60 5.67 -21.03 -1.48
N LEU A 61 5.43 -19.73 -1.29
CA LEU A 61 5.69 -19.06 -0.01
C LEU A 61 4.86 -19.65 1.13
N ALA A 62 3.58 -19.94 0.90
CA ALA A 62 2.72 -20.58 1.91
C ALA A 62 3.21 -21.98 2.33
N THR A 63 3.91 -22.68 1.42
CA THR A 63 4.47 -24.01 1.68
C THR A 63 5.83 -23.93 2.38
N GLU A 64 6.70 -23.04 1.90
CA GLU A 64 8.12 -22.95 2.28
C GLU A 64 8.42 -21.98 3.42
N LEU A 65 7.46 -21.10 3.75
CA LEU A 65 7.50 -20.14 4.85
C LEU A 65 6.13 -20.17 5.56
N PRO A 66 5.83 -21.22 6.35
CA PRO A 66 4.51 -21.39 6.98
C PRO A 66 4.16 -20.27 7.98
N ASP A 67 5.16 -19.56 8.50
CA ASP A 67 4.97 -18.40 9.39
C ASP A 67 4.79 -17.06 8.63
N ALA A 68 4.83 -17.08 7.29
CA ALA A 68 4.55 -15.89 6.49
C ALA A 68 3.04 -15.69 6.34
N ASP A 69 2.58 -14.46 6.55
CA ASP A 69 1.22 -14.03 6.24
C ASP A 69 1.11 -13.74 4.74
N VAL A 70 0.55 -14.69 3.99
CA VAL A 70 0.32 -14.59 2.54
C VAL A 70 -1.11 -14.17 2.27
N ASP A 71 -1.30 -12.97 1.75
CA ASP A 71 -2.60 -12.44 1.35
C ASP A 71 -2.80 -12.61 -0.17
N PRO A 72 -3.72 -13.49 -0.61
CA PRO A 72 -3.94 -13.76 -2.02
C PRO A 72 -4.58 -12.58 -2.76
N VAL A 73 -5.41 -11.78 -2.09
CA VAL A 73 -6.11 -10.63 -2.68
C VAL A 73 -5.17 -9.46 -2.84
N ALA A 74 -4.46 -9.09 -1.77
CA ALA A 74 -3.43 -8.05 -1.78
C ALA A 74 -2.23 -8.43 -2.65
N ARG A 75 -2.06 -9.73 -2.92
CA ARG A 75 -0.89 -10.31 -3.60
C ARG A 75 0.41 -9.95 -2.87
N THR A 76 0.39 -10.05 -1.55
CA THR A 76 1.53 -9.75 -0.68
C THR A 76 1.87 -10.92 0.23
N ALA A 77 3.12 -10.96 0.69
CA ALA A 77 3.54 -11.84 1.78
C ALA A 77 4.35 -11.04 2.80
N THR A 78 3.97 -11.13 4.07
CA THR A 78 4.72 -10.55 5.18
C THR A 78 5.34 -11.67 6.00
N TYR A 79 6.65 -11.61 6.25
CA TYR A 79 7.36 -12.61 7.06
C TYR A 79 8.12 -11.92 8.19
N GLY A 80 8.07 -12.47 9.40
CA GLY A 80 8.65 -11.86 10.60
C GLY A 80 7.71 -10.89 11.34
N PRO A 81 8.12 -10.38 12.51
CA PRO A 81 7.24 -9.64 13.42
C PRO A 81 6.94 -8.22 12.90
N LEU A 82 5.66 -7.85 12.88
CA LEU A 82 5.24 -6.49 12.57
C LEU A 82 5.69 -5.50 13.67
N PRO A 83 6.18 -4.31 13.32
CA PRO A 83 6.49 -3.27 14.29
C PRO A 83 5.23 -2.77 15.00
N ARG A 84 5.41 -2.21 16.22
CA ARG A 84 4.32 -1.53 16.93
C ARG A 84 3.83 -0.34 16.08
N PRO A 85 2.51 -0.21 15.85
CA PRO A 85 1.98 0.88 15.05
C PRO A 85 2.09 2.22 15.79
N HIS A 86 2.42 3.27 15.04
CA HIS A 86 2.36 4.67 15.46
C HIS A 86 1.56 5.49 14.46
N GLY A 87 0.58 6.24 14.96
CA GLY A 87 -0.40 6.93 14.12
C GLY A 87 -1.27 5.97 13.29
N LYS A 88 -2.16 6.54 12.48
CA LYS A 88 -3.20 5.82 11.74
C LYS A 88 -3.32 6.31 10.30
N VAL A 89 -3.33 5.38 9.36
CA VAL A 89 -3.62 5.63 7.94
C VAL A 89 -4.98 5.04 7.59
N ALA A 90 -5.87 5.81 6.97
CA ALA A 90 -7.08 5.28 6.37
C ALA A 90 -6.85 5.00 4.87
N VAL A 91 -7.02 3.75 4.47
CA VAL A 91 -6.95 3.30 3.07
C VAL A 91 -8.36 3.21 2.51
N ILE A 92 -8.67 4.10 1.59
CA ILE A 92 -10.00 4.33 1.04
C ILE A 92 -10.01 3.79 -0.38
N ALA A 93 -10.88 2.82 -0.67
CA ALA A 93 -10.97 2.19 -1.99
C ALA A 93 -12.37 2.40 -2.59
N ALA A 94 -12.42 2.78 -3.87
CA ALA A 94 -13.68 3.06 -4.56
C ALA A 94 -14.56 1.80 -4.69
N GLY A 95 -13.97 0.65 -4.96
CA GLY A 95 -14.70 -0.62 -5.08
C GLY A 95 -13.84 -1.84 -4.77
N THR A 96 -14.46 -3.02 -4.85
CA THR A 96 -13.81 -4.31 -4.60
C THR A 96 -12.71 -4.62 -5.62
N SER A 97 -12.81 -4.09 -6.84
CA SER A 97 -11.78 -4.25 -7.88
C SER A 97 -10.45 -3.58 -7.51
N ASP A 98 -10.47 -2.59 -6.61
CA ASP A 98 -9.28 -1.88 -6.14
C ASP A 98 -8.61 -2.58 -4.94
N LEU A 99 -9.19 -3.68 -4.43
CA LEU A 99 -8.69 -4.39 -3.25
C LEU A 99 -7.24 -4.88 -3.37
N PRO A 100 -6.72 -5.33 -4.52
CA PRO A 100 -5.31 -5.69 -4.62
C PRO A 100 -4.38 -4.52 -4.29
N VAL A 101 -4.70 -3.31 -4.77
CA VAL A 101 -3.90 -2.11 -4.52
C VAL A 101 -4.10 -1.61 -3.08
N ALA A 102 -5.34 -1.67 -2.56
CA ALA A 102 -5.65 -1.32 -1.17
C ALA A 102 -4.99 -2.27 -0.16
N GLY A 103 -4.97 -3.56 -0.48
CA GLY A 103 -4.29 -4.60 0.28
C GLY A 103 -2.77 -4.39 0.27
N GLU A 104 -2.15 -4.16 -0.89
CA GLU A 104 -0.72 -3.85 -1.00
C GLU A 104 -0.35 -2.63 -0.16
N ALA A 105 -1.13 -1.55 -0.22
CA ALA A 105 -0.94 -0.36 0.59
C ALA A 105 -1.04 -0.70 2.09
N SER A 106 -2.05 -1.47 2.48
CA SER A 106 -2.27 -1.84 3.89
C SER A 106 -1.17 -2.73 4.47
N ALA A 107 -0.73 -3.74 3.72
CA ALA A 107 0.40 -4.59 4.10
C ALA A 107 1.68 -3.74 4.26
N THR A 108 1.90 -2.80 3.34
CA THR A 108 3.00 -1.86 3.41
C THR A 108 2.92 -0.98 4.66
N ILE A 109 1.78 -0.38 4.95
CA ILE A 109 1.59 0.50 6.13
C ILE A 109 1.93 -0.25 7.43
N ARG A 110 1.43 -1.49 7.58
CA ARG A 110 1.69 -2.32 8.76
C ARG A 110 3.17 -2.70 8.88
N ALA A 111 3.77 -3.19 7.80
CA ALA A 111 5.19 -3.55 7.78
C ALA A 111 6.09 -2.33 8.07
N PHE A 112 5.61 -1.13 7.76
CA PHE A 112 6.29 0.13 8.01
C PHE A 112 5.83 0.81 9.32
N GLY A 113 5.12 0.12 10.21
CA GLY A 113 4.91 0.58 11.60
C GLY A 113 3.93 1.72 11.78
N ALA A 114 2.94 1.84 10.89
CA ALA A 114 1.76 2.66 11.13
C ALA A 114 0.51 1.78 11.27
N GLY A 115 -0.49 2.28 12.00
CA GLY A 115 -1.81 1.67 12.06
C GLY A 115 -2.53 1.84 10.72
N VAL A 116 -3.41 0.89 10.37
CA VAL A 116 -4.20 0.97 9.14
C VAL A 116 -5.67 0.64 9.39
N GLU A 117 -6.55 1.42 8.78
CA GLU A 117 -7.97 1.15 8.67
C GLU A 117 -8.36 1.13 7.19
N GLN A 118 -9.09 0.10 6.74
CA GLN A 118 -9.63 0.05 5.39
C GLN A 118 -11.08 0.54 5.34
N ILE A 119 -11.37 1.37 4.35
CA ILE A 119 -12.69 1.92 4.03
C ILE A 119 -12.94 1.57 2.57
N VAL A 120 -13.66 0.48 2.33
CA VAL A 120 -13.84 -0.10 0.99
C VAL A 120 -15.27 0.12 0.49
N ASP A 121 -15.43 0.05 -0.84
CA ASP A 121 -16.71 0.28 -1.53
C ASP A 121 -17.31 1.66 -1.23
N VAL A 122 -16.48 2.70 -1.31
CA VAL A 122 -16.89 4.11 -1.17
C VAL A 122 -16.63 4.89 -2.46
N GLY A 123 -17.12 4.35 -3.58
CA GLY A 123 -17.00 4.97 -4.91
C GLY A 123 -17.92 6.17 -5.12
N VAL A 124 -17.58 7.01 -6.11
CA VAL A 124 -18.31 8.26 -6.42
C VAL A 124 -19.76 8.02 -6.86
N ALA A 125 -20.05 6.87 -7.48
CA ALA A 125 -21.42 6.45 -7.81
C ALA A 125 -22.34 6.31 -6.58
N GLY A 126 -21.75 6.11 -5.39
CA GLY A 126 -22.45 6.01 -4.12
C GLY A 126 -22.02 7.10 -3.14
N LEU A 127 -22.13 8.38 -3.52
CA LEU A 127 -21.63 9.52 -2.73
C LEU A 127 -22.04 9.48 -1.24
N HIS A 128 -23.24 9.00 -0.94
CA HIS A 128 -23.73 8.83 0.44
C HIS A 128 -22.82 7.93 1.29
N ARG A 129 -22.17 6.91 0.70
CA ARG A 129 -21.22 6.02 1.41
C ARG A 129 -19.94 6.74 1.78
N ILE A 130 -19.45 7.63 0.89
CA ILE A 130 -18.29 8.50 1.16
C ILE A 130 -18.62 9.46 2.29
N LEU A 131 -19.78 10.13 2.22
CA LEU A 131 -20.21 11.09 3.24
C LEU A 131 -20.40 10.42 4.61
N GLY A 132 -20.95 9.20 4.63
CA GLY A 132 -21.10 8.42 5.86
C GLY A 132 -19.78 7.96 6.48
N ALA A 133 -18.69 7.91 5.71
CA ALA A 133 -17.36 7.54 6.20
C ALA A 133 -16.51 8.74 6.65
N ARG A 134 -17.03 9.97 6.58
CA ARG A 134 -16.25 11.20 6.79
C ARG A 134 -15.53 11.27 8.15
N GLU A 135 -16.18 10.84 9.22
CA GLU A 135 -15.57 10.85 10.57
C GLU A 135 -14.35 9.93 10.64
N ARG A 136 -14.37 8.82 9.92
CA ARG A 136 -13.24 7.87 9.84
C ARG A 136 -12.05 8.47 9.10
N PHE A 137 -12.29 9.40 8.16
CA PHE A 137 -11.23 10.15 7.51
C PHE A 137 -10.57 11.14 8.48
N ALA A 138 -11.38 11.83 9.29
CA ALA A 138 -10.92 12.84 10.24
C ALA A 138 -10.12 12.25 11.42
N ASP A 139 -10.36 10.99 11.77
CA ASP A 139 -9.62 10.26 12.81
C ASP A 139 -8.23 9.76 12.35
N ALA A 140 -7.95 9.77 11.04
CA ALA A 140 -6.67 9.34 10.50
C ALA A 140 -5.63 10.48 10.47
N ASP A 141 -4.35 10.11 10.55
CA ASP A 141 -3.21 11.02 10.39
C ASP A 141 -2.81 11.21 8.92
N ALA A 142 -3.14 10.24 8.06
CA ALA A 142 -2.96 10.29 6.62
C ALA A 142 -4.02 9.44 5.90
N LEU A 143 -4.34 9.80 4.67
CA LEU A 143 -5.25 9.07 3.79
C LEU A 143 -4.52 8.52 2.59
N ILE A 144 -4.90 7.32 2.17
CA ILE A 144 -4.64 6.80 0.82
C ILE A 144 -5.98 6.64 0.13
N VAL A 145 -6.17 7.26 -1.02
CA VAL A 145 -7.42 7.18 -1.79
C VAL A 145 -7.16 6.49 -3.13
N ILE A 146 -7.82 5.36 -3.33
CA ILE A 146 -7.53 4.42 -4.41
C ILE A 146 -8.76 4.32 -5.30
N ALA A 147 -8.58 4.58 -6.60
CA ALA A 147 -9.65 4.47 -7.57
C ALA A 147 -9.12 4.25 -8.99
N GLY A 148 -9.83 3.42 -9.75
CA GLY A 148 -9.71 3.33 -11.20
C GLY A 148 -10.74 4.21 -11.92
N MET A 149 -11.17 3.75 -13.10
CA MET A 149 -12.12 4.45 -13.98
C MET A 149 -11.61 5.84 -14.36
N GLU A 150 -12.38 6.90 -14.08
CA GLU A 150 -12.01 8.30 -14.25
C GLU A 150 -11.20 8.88 -13.07
N GLY A 151 -10.94 8.11 -12.01
CA GLY A 151 -10.10 8.54 -10.88
C GLY A 151 -10.69 9.69 -10.06
N ALA A 152 -12.02 9.84 -10.01
CA ALA A 152 -12.67 11.00 -9.38
C ALA A 152 -12.66 11.00 -7.84
N LEU A 153 -12.48 9.84 -7.20
CA LEU A 153 -12.62 9.70 -5.74
C LEU A 153 -11.68 10.60 -4.93
N PRO A 154 -10.37 10.74 -5.24
CA PRO A 154 -9.48 11.64 -4.52
C PRO A 154 -9.93 13.10 -4.54
N SER A 155 -10.50 13.58 -5.65
CA SER A 155 -11.03 14.95 -5.74
C SER A 155 -12.21 15.16 -4.79
N VAL A 156 -13.09 14.16 -4.67
CA VAL A 156 -14.22 14.20 -3.72
C VAL A 156 -13.71 14.18 -2.28
N VAL A 157 -12.83 13.23 -1.93
CA VAL A 157 -12.30 13.10 -0.57
C VAL A 157 -11.50 14.33 -0.16
N GLY A 158 -10.66 14.88 -1.05
CA GLY A 158 -9.88 16.10 -0.79
C GLY A 158 -10.75 17.35 -0.58
N GLY A 159 -11.99 17.36 -1.06
CA GLY A 159 -12.97 18.40 -0.75
C GLY A 159 -13.66 18.25 0.63
N LEU A 160 -13.50 17.11 1.30
CA LEU A 160 -14.21 16.76 2.54
C LEU A 160 -13.35 16.80 3.80
N THR A 161 -12.02 16.83 3.65
CA THR A 161 -11.05 16.71 4.75
C THR A 161 -9.79 17.53 4.50
N GLY A 162 -9.13 17.94 5.60
CA GLY A 162 -7.80 18.56 5.58
C GLY A 162 -6.66 17.59 5.92
N VAL A 163 -6.96 16.30 6.09
CA VAL A 163 -5.96 15.27 6.39
C VAL A 163 -5.08 15.03 5.15
N PRO A 164 -3.74 14.92 5.30
CA PRO A 164 -2.85 14.65 4.18
C PRO A 164 -3.29 13.44 3.35
N LEU A 165 -3.31 13.58 2.02
CA LEU A 165 -3.94 12.61 1.12
C LEU A 165 -2.99 12.22 -0.02
N VAL A 166 -2.78 10.90 -0.17
CA VAL A 166 -2.10 10.30 -1.32
C VAL A 166 -3.11 9.56 -2.19
N ALA A 167 -3.24 9.95 -3.45
CA ALA A 167 -4.07 9.32 -4.45
C ALA A 167 -3.29 8.22 -5.20
N VAL A 168 -3.93 7.06 -5.37
CA VAL A 168 -3.38 5.93 -6.14
C VAL A 168 -4.34 5.61 -7.28
N PRO A 169 -4.00 5.97 -8.52
CA PRO A 169 -4.77 5.53 -9.67
C PRO A 169 -4.58 4.02 -9.82
N THR A 170 -5.65 3.29 -10.11
CA THR A 170 -5.56 1.86 -10.43
C THR A 170 -5.75 1.62 -11.92
N SER A 171 -5.26 0.48 -12.41
CA SER A 171 -5.49 0.06 -13.79
C SER A 171 -6.94 -0.39 -14.05
N VAL A 172 -7.82 -0.33 -13.05
CA VAL A 172 -9.22 -0.73 -13.16
C VAL A 172 -9.96 0.22 -14.10
N GLY A 173 -10.76 -0.34 -14.99
CA GLY A 173 -11.71 0.38 -15.81
C GLY A 173 -11.86 -0.18 -17.21
N TYR A 174 -12.84 0.33 -17.95
CA TYR A 174 -13.10 -0.07 -19.34
C TYR A 174 -12.11 0.58 -20.31
N GLY A 175 -12.19 0.28 -21.60
CA GLY A 175 -11.19 0.68 -22.62
C GLY A 175 -10.71 2.14 -22.55
N ALA A 176 -11.58 3.11 -22.25
CA ALA A 176 -11.21 4.52 -22.12
C ALA A 176 -10.40 4.86 -20.85
N SER A 177 -10.25 3.93 -19.91
CA SER A 177 -9.31 4.03 -18.79
C SER A 177 -7.86 3.94 -19.27
N PHE A 178 -7.61 3.28 -20.42
CA PHE A 178 -6.28 3.05 -20.98
C PHE A 178 -5.29 2.49 -19.94
N GLY A 179 -5.72 1.46 -19.20
CA GLY A 179 -4.93 0.83 -18.15
C GLY A 179 -4.63 1.74 -16.96
N GLY A 180 -5.54 2.67 -16.64
CA GLY A 180 -5.41 3.61 -15.52
C GLY A 180 -4.84 4.97 -15.89
N LEU A 181 -4.49 5.22 -17.16
CA LEU A 181 -4.01 6.53 -17.62
C LEU A 181 -5.08 7.62 -17.42
N ALA A 182 -6.35 7.31 -17.67
CA ALA A 182 -7.44 8.27 -17.43
C ALA A 182 -7.53 8.65 -15.95
N ALA A 183 -7.49 7.66 -15.04
CA ALA A 183 -7.48 7.88 -13.61
C ALA A 183 -6.26 8.68 -13.16
N LEU A 184 -5.06 8.35 -13.65
CA LEU A 184 -3.82 9.07 -13.33
C LEU A 184 -3.92 10.55 -13.73
N LEU A 185 -4.32 10.83 -14.97
CA LEU A 185 -4.46 12.20 -15.46
C LEU A 185 -5.57 12.94 -14.71
N GLY A 186 -6.69 12.29 -14.40
CA GLY A 186 -7.78 12.87 -13.60
C GLY A 186 -7.32 13.27 -12.20
N MET A 187 -6.58 12.39 -11.52
CA MET A 187 -6.06 12.66 -10.18
C MET A 187 -5.00 13.77 -10.18
N LEU A 188 -4.11 13.80 -11.19
CA LEU A 188 -3.10 14.87 -11.32
C LEU A 188 -3.70 16.24 -11.61
N ASN A 189 -4.83 16.28 -12.33
CA ASN A 189 -5.56 17.52 -12.63
C ASN A 189 -6.62 17.85 -11.55
N SER A 190 -6.60 17.18 -10.40
CA SER A 190 -7.56 17.44 -9.33
C SER A 190 -7.48 18.90 -8.87
N CYS A 191 -8.64 19.53 -8.70
CA CYS A 191 -8.74 20.87 -8.14
C CYS A 191 -8.70 20.89 -6.61
N ALA A 192 -8.78 19.72 -5.95
CA ALA A 192 -8.63 19.63 -4.50
C ALA A 192 -7.15 19.86 -4.14
N PRO A 193 -6.83 20.95 -3.41
CA PRO A 193 -5.44 21.27 -3.10
C PRO A 193 -4.85 20.22 -2.15
N GLY A 194 -3.57 19.90 -2.34
CA GLY A 194 -2.84 18.97 -1.46
C GLY A 194 -2.98 17.49 -1.80
N VAL A 195 -3.69 17.13 -2.88
CA VAL A 195 -3.69 15.76 -3.40
C VAL A 195 -2.32 15.44 -4.01
N VAL A 196 -1.63 14.45 -3.46
CA VAL A 196 -0.38 13.91 -4.01
C VAL A 196 -0.68 12.62 -4.75
N VAL A 197 -0.15 12.42 -5.95
CA VAL A 197 -0.50 11.25 -6.79
C VAL A 197 0.71 10.34 -6.97
N THR A 198 0.53 9.04 -6.75
CA THR A 198 1.54 8.02 -7.10
C THR A 198 1.30 7.45 -8.49
N ASN A 199 2.23 6.62 -8.97
CA ASN A 199 2.03 5.88 -10.22
C ASN A 199 0.87 4.86 -10.10
N ILE A 200 0.44 4.34 -11.25
CA ILE A 200 -0.66 3.39 -11.39
C ILE A 200 -0.36 2.10 -10.61
N ASP A 201 -1.37 1.66 -9.85
CA ASP A 201 -1.36 0.50 -8.95
C ASP A 201 -0.30 0.57 -7.84
N ASN A 202 0.35 1.72 -7.61
CA ASN A 202 1.48 1.83 -6.69
C ASN A 202 1.03 1.96 -5.22
N GLY A 203 0.31 0.94 -4.73
CA GLY A 203 -0.12 0.84 -3.34
C GLY A 203 1.07 0.82 -2.38
N PHE A 204 2.17 0.17 -2.77
CA PHE A 204 3.43 0.17 -2.02
C PHE A 204 3.96 1.59 -1.79
N GLY A 205 4.20 2.37 -2.85
CA GLY A 205 4.76 3.71 -2.72
C GLY A 205 3.88 4.64 -1.89
N ALA A 206 2.56 4.56 -2.08
CA ALA A 206 1.61 5.31 -1.27
C ALA A 206 1.62 4.88 0.20
N GLY A 207 1.69 3.57 0.47
CA GLY A 207 1.78 3.00 1.81
C GLY A 207 3.03 3.47 2.57
N VAL A 208 4.19 3.47 1.92
CA VAL A 208 5.45 4.00 2.49
C VAL A 208 5.29 5.48 2.85
N HIS A 209 4.78 6.29 1.92
CA HIS A 209 4.64 7.73 2.12
C HIS A 209 3.65 8.04 3.26
N ALA A 210 2.48 7.42 3.26
CA ALA A 210 1.47 7.61 4.30
C ALA A 210 1.95 7.12 5.67
N ALA A 211 2.68 5.99 5.74
CA ALA A 211 3.26 5.49 6.98
C ALA A 211 4.31 6.46 7.57
N ARG A 212 5.11 7.12 6.73
CA ARG A 212 6.03 8.17 7.20
C ARG A 212 5.28 9.35 7.82
N ILE A 213 4.21 9.82 7.18
CA ILE A 213 3.36 10.89 7.71
C ILE A 213 2.76 10.46 9.06
N ALA A 214 2.05 9.33 9.07
CA ALA A 214 1.36 8.83 10.25
C ALA A 214 2.30 8.59 11.44
N ARG A 215 3.47 7.95 11.22
CA ARG A 215 4.45 7.74 12.30
C ARG A 215 4.99 9.06 12.86
N THR A 216 5.18 10.07 12.00
CA THR A 216 5.70 11.38 12.44
C THR A 216 4.66 12.09 13.31
N ILE A 217 3.40 12.10 12.90
CA ILE A 217 2.30 12.72 13.66
C ILE A 217 1.99 11.92 14.93
N GLY A 218 1.93 10.59 14.84
CA GLY A 218 1.67 9.69 15.98
C GLY A 218 2.71 9.88 17.08
N LYS A 219 4.00 9.88 16.74
CA LYS A 219 5.09 10.16 17.70
C LYS A 219 4.96 11.54 18.36
N ALA A 220 4.57 12.57 17.60
CA ALA A 220 4.39 13.92 18.14
C ALA A 220 3.17 14.03 19.07
N THR A 221 2.13 13.21 18.85
CA THR A 221 0.87 13.25 19.61
C THR A 221 0.75 12.16 20.68
N GLY A 222 1.74 11.28 20.80
CA GLY A 222 1.72 10.14 21.72
C GLY A 222 0.77 9.02 21.29
N ARG A 223 0.40 8.97 20.01
CA ARG A 223 -0.49 7.96 19.40
C ARG A 223 0.30 6.87 18.66
#